data_AF-A0A3N5DK06-F1
#
_entry.id   AF-A0A3N5DK06-F1
#
_cell.length_a   1.000
_cell.length_b   1.000
_cell.length_c   1.000
_cell.angle_alpha   90.00
_cell.angle_beta   90.00
_cell.angle_gamma   90.00
#
_symmetry.space_group_name_H-M   'P 1'
#
loop_
_entity.id
_entity.type
_entity.pdbx_description
1 polymer ?
#
loop_
_entity_poly.entity_id
_entity_poly.type
_entity_poly.pdbx_seq_one_letter_code
_entity_poly.pdbx_strand_id
1 'polypeptide(L)'
;MRKAFAALFFFYLVVTRVSAQSSYPIYVAPNLTPPYSLRLSDYSKFGSQQLVVNITVNDLGVSNLPVKLHIKLETVGVTIENTPNLSTTPIYLDGGAASILFGDDLKDYFDINNLVFKGYSKEAYRRTGQLPEGFYRISVEVRHFQTNRLISNQGVASAWIAIGKPPLLKLPESNKELGEFKGMPLVFSWYPVNLGSPVSAGSVQYKFELWELRVEGVSPYTVAATVPNFYEETTQNTMLSVIPASMLMAPGMKYAWRVTASDLSGFVPFEGDGHSEIRVFTYRSKCETAKNLKSKLRGTNGFFAWETAKNHTSYNVELRKPETGWLSASETFDNKAEFFDLDYSTTYELRVQSVCDNDPSMVSDFTGWEKLKTPEKRNKPDSTSCPSCGCGTPNGTGNIENLTVKKDLKPGDTLINRFGTTRYILKSVEPTGDGVYKGQFYFWAEIWKLKFICEYWELSANTDGVILNMDFESVY
;
A
#
# COMPACT_ATOMS: atom_id res chain seq x y z
N MET A 1 5.07 -49.50 70.05
CA MET A 1 5.46 -48.64 68.90
C MET A 1 4.30 -47.85 68.28
N ARG A 2 3.10 -48.43 68.03
CA ARG A 2 1.95 -47.72 67.41
C ARG A 2 1.43 -46.48 68.18
N LYS A 3 1.42 -46.50 69.52
CA LYS A 3 0.96 -45.35 70.34
C LYS A 3 1.96 -44.18 70.38
N ALA A 4 3.24 -44.45 70.19
CA ALA A 4 4.28 -43.41 70.15
C ALA A 4 4.25 -42.63 68.83
N PHE A 5 3.95 -43.30 67.71
CA PHE A 5 3.79 -42.66 66.40
C PHE A 5 2.56 -41.74 66.34
N ALA A 6 1.45 -42.13 66.98
CA ALA A 6 0.25 -41.29 67.06
C ALA A 6 0.50 -40.01 67.88
N ALA A 7 1.24 -40.11 68.98
CA ALA A 7 1.63 -38.94 69.79
C ALA A 7 2.60 -38.00 69.04
N LEU A 8 3.55 -38.55 68.28
CA LEU A 8 4.47 -37.77 67.45
C LEU A 8 3.76 -37.06 66.28
N PHE A 9 2.74 -37.69 65.69
CA PHE A 9 1.93 -37.08 64.62
C PHE A 9 1.02 -35.98 65.17
N PHE A 10 0.48 -36.15 66.37
CA PHE A 10 -0.32 -35.11 67.04
C PHE A 10 0.55 -33.92 67.49
N PHE A 11 1.79 -34.17 67.92
CA PHE A 11 2.75 -33.11 68.23
C PHE A 11 3.22 -32.37 66.96
N TYR A 12 3.33 -33.05 65.82
CA TYR A 12 3.65 -32.42 64.54
C TYR A 12 2.51 -31.54 63.99
N LEU A 13 1.25 -31.93 64.22
CA LEU A 13 0.06 -31.13 63.88
C LEU A 13 -0.17 -29.91 64.79
N VAL A 14 0.34 -29.93 66.03
CA VAL A 14 0.26 -28.77 66.94
C VAL A 14 1.40 -27.76 66.68
N VAL A 15 2.51 -28.18 66.04
CA VAL A 15 3.66 -27.32 65.73
C VAL A 15 3.55 -26.62 64.36
N THR A 16 2.58 -26.98 63.52
CA THR A 16 2.19 -26.09 62.42
C THR A 16 1.46 -24.90 63.03
N ARG A 17 2.24 -23.87 63.39
CA ARG A 17 1.73 -22.55 63.69
C ARG A 17 0.77 -22.19 62.56
N VAL A 18 -0.51 -22.11 62.91
CA VAL A 18 -1.44 -21.24 62.21
C VAL A 18 -0.76 -19.87 62.24
N SER A 19 -0.10 -19.50 61.15
CA SER A 19 0.15 -18.10 60.86
C SER A 19 -1.24 -17.50 60.80
N ALA A 20 -1.71 -16.98 61.93
CA ALA A 20 -2.89 -16.17 61.97
C ALA A 20 -2.68 -15.11 60.90
N GLN A 21 -3.48 -15.16 59.83
CA GLN A 21 -3.62 -14.03 58.94
C GLN A 21 -3.95 -12.87 59.88
N SER A 22 -3.01 -11.94 60.05
CA SER A 22 -3.24 -10.76 60.84
C SER A 22 -4.37 -10.03 60.12
N SER A 23 -5.61 -10.21 60.57
CA SER A 23 -6.75 -9.48 60.01
C SER A 23 -6.57 -8.05 60.45
N TYR A 24 -5.91 -7.25 59.62
CA TYR A 24 -5.82 -5.84 59.87
C TYR A 24 -7.22 -5.24 59.77
N PRO A 25 -7.67 -4.48 60.78
CA PRO A 25 -9.00 -3.86 60.76
C PRO A 25 -9.14 -2.81 59.64
N ILE A 26 -8.02 -2.33 59.11
CA ILE A 26 -7.94 -1.38 58.00
C ILE A 26 -7.29 -2.07 56.80
N TYR A 27 -7.99 -2.02 55.66
CA TYR A 27 -7.50 -2.51 54.38
C TYR A 27 -7.11 -1.35 53.47
N VAL A 28 -5.94 -1.42 52.82
CA VAL A 28 -5.40 -0.40 51.93
C VAL A 28 -5.09 -1.02 50.59
N ALA A 29 -5.55 -0.37 49.52
CA ALA A 29 -5.37 -0.79 48.14
C ALA A 29 -4.97 0.42 47.27
N PRO A 30 -3.67 0.62 47.00
CA PRO A 30 -3.22 1.58 46.00
C PRO A 30 -3.49 1.06 44.58
N ASN A 31 -3.81 1.97 43.68
CA ASN A 31 -4.01 1.70 42.26
C ASN A 31 -3.24 2.73 41.44
N LEU A 32 -2.54 2.26 40.40
CA LEU A 32 -1.80 3.11 39.48
C LEU A 32 -2.49 3.16 38.12
N THR A 33 -2.69 4.37 37.62
CA THR A 33 -3.33 4.60 36.32
C THR A 33 -2.26 5.03 35.30
N PRO A 34 -2.09 4.31 34.17
CA PRO A 34 -1.19 4.74 33.12
C PRO A 34 -1.72 6.01 32.43
N PRO A 35 -0.85 6.86 31.85
CA PRO A 35 0.60 6.70 31.72
C PRO A 35 1.35 6.98 33.05
N TYR A 36 2.40 6.21 33.34
CA TYR A 36 3.12 6.28 34.62
C TYR A 36 4.24 7.31 34.58
N SER A 37 4.17 8.33 35.43
CA SER A 37 5.17 9.40 35.44
C SER A 37 6.47 9.02 36.14
N LEU A 38 7.58 9.51 35.60
CA LEU A 38 8.89 9.50 36.27
C LEU A 38 9.00 10.60 37.35
N ARG A 39 8.02 11.50 37.48
CA ARG A 39 8.06 12.61 38.44
C ARG A 39 7.13 12.32 39.62
N LEU A 40 7.68 12.36 40.83
CA LEU A 40 6.92 12.20 42.07
C LEU A 40 5.81 13.25 42.22
N SER A 41 6.03 14.47 41.72
CA SER A 41 5.07 15.56 41.78
C SER A 41 3.77 15.29 41.01
N ASP A 42 3.80 14.44 39.99
CA ASP A 42 2.64 14.19 39.15
C ASP A 42 1.60 13.32 39.86
N TYR A 43 2.05 12.47 40.79
CA TYR A 43 1.18 11.68 41.68
C TYR A 43 0.45 12.51 42.73
N SER A 44 0.94 13.73 43.01
CA SER A 44 0.37 14.64 44.01
C SER A 44 -0.17 15.95 43.44
N LYS A 45 -0.24 16.07 42.12
CA LYS A 45 -0.81 17.25 41.46
C LYS A 45 -2.30 17.32 41.77
N PHE A 46 -2.84 18.53 41.91
CA PHE A 46 -4.26 18.75 42.19
C PHE A 46 -5.14 17.96 41.20
N GLY A 47 -6.05 17.15 41.73
CA GLY A 47 -6.94 16.30 40.93
C GLY A 47 -6.28 15.12 40.20
N SER A 48 -4.99 14.84 40.42
CA SER A 48 -4.30 13.71 39.78
C SER A 48 -4.80 12.38 40.31
N GLN A 49 -5.17 11.48 39.40
CA GLN A 49 -5.59 10.11 39.71
C GLN A 49 -4.56 9.08 39.23
N GLN A 50 -3.30 9.50 39.02
CA GLN A 50 -2.22 8.58 38.64
C GLN A 50 -1.90 7.58 39.74
N LEU A 51 -2.07 7.97 41.00
CA LEU A 51 -2.08 7.09 42.17
C LEU A 51 -3.34 7.38 42.98
N VAL A 52 -4.18 6.36 43.13
CA VAL A 52 -5.37 6.40 43.97
C VAL A 52 -5.21 5.39 45.10
N VAL A 53 -5.32 5.84 46.35
CA VAL A 53 -5.22 4.99 47.53
C VAL A 53 -6.62 4.81 48.12
N ASN A 54 -7.16 3.60 48.01
CA ASN A 54 -8.42 3.22 48.64
C ASN A 54 -8.14 2.64 50.03
N ILE A 55 -8.79 3.18 51.05
CA ILE A 55 -8.70 2.71 52.43
C ILE A 55 -10.09 2.30 52.88
N THR A 56 -10.23 1.09 53.42
CA THR A 56 -11.50 0.55 53.92
C THR A 56 -11.33 0.15 55.37
N VAL A 57 -12.18 0.67 56.26
CA VAL A 57 -12.16 0.34 57.69
C VAL A 57 -13.25 -0.68 57.98
N ASN A 58 -12.84 -1.93 58.21
CA ASN A 58 -13.77 -3.03 58.48
C ASN A 58 -14.25 -3.06 59.94
N ASP A 59 -13.55 -2.37 60.85
CA ASP A 59 -13.91 -2.27 62.26
C ASP A 59 -14.92 -1.12 62.49
N LEU A 60 -16.16 -1.48 62.80
CA LEU A 60 -17.27 -0.54 63.05
C LEU A 60 -17.10 0.26 64.36
N GLY A 61 -16.22 -0.18 65.27
CA GLY A 61 -15.95 0.51 66.53
C GLY A 61 -14.99 1.70 66.42
N VAL A 62 -14.36 1.87 65.25
CA VAL A 62 -13.45 2.97 64.97
C VAL A 62 -14.24 4.25 64.67
N SER A 63 -13.91 5.35 65.34
CA SER A 63 -14.45 6.67 65.02
C SER A 63 -13.36 7.72 65.11
N ASN A 64 -13.30 8.59 64.10
CA ASN A 64 -12.40 9.74 64.02
C ASN A 64 -10.93 9.38 64.31
N LEU A 65 -10.45 8.25 63.79
CA LEU A 65 -9.10 7.75 64.05
C LEU A 65 -8.07 8.53 63.23
N PRO A 66 -7.14 9.28 63.85
CA PRO A 66 -6.11 10.01 63.12
C PRO A 66 -5.01 9.06 62.63
N VAL A 67 -4.79 9.04 61.33
CA VAL A 67 -3.78 8.22 60.67
C VAL A 67 -2.90 9.03 59.74
N LYS A 68 -1.81 8.42 59.31
CA LYS A 68 -0.97 8.87 58.20
C LYS A 68 -0.52 7.68 57.36
N LEU A 69 -0.16 7.95 56.11
CA LEU A 69 0.36 6.92 55.20
C LEU A 69 1.86 6.73 55.39
N HIS A 70 2.32 5.50 55.15
CA HIS A 70 3.71 5.20 54.86
C HIS A 70 3.78 4.70 53.41
N ILE A 71 4.40 5.50 52.55
CA ILE A 71 4.52 5.22 51.12
C ILE A 71 5.97 4.87 50.83
N LYS A 72 6.17 3.75 50.13
CA LYS A 72 7.47 3.22 49.75
C LYS A 72 7.46 2.84 48.28
N LEU A 73 8.38 3.42 47.51
CA LEU A 73 8.64 3.11 46.11
C LEU A 73 9.95 2.33 46.02
N GLU A 74 9.90 1.14 45.41
CA GLU A 74 11.06 0.26 45.27
C GLU A 74 11.25 -0.15 43.82
N THR A 75 12.50 -0.05 43.34
CA THR A 75 12.93 -0.70 42.10
C THR A 75 14.32 -1.31 42.33
N VAL A 76 14.95 -1.87 41.28
CA VAL A 76 16.25 -2.54 41.40
C VAL A 76 17.30 -1.55 41.94
N GLY A 77 17.78 -1.80 43.15
CA GLY A 77 18.83 -1.00 43.79
C GLY A 77 18.40 0.37 44.31
N VAL A 78 17.12 0.75 44.19
CA VAL A 78 16.61 2.07 44.61
C VAL A 78 15.40 1.92 45.52
N THR A 79 15.38 2.66 46.62
CA THR A 79 14.23 2.77 47.52
C THR A 79 13.99 4.22 47.88
N ILE A 80 12.76 4.68 47.71
CA ILE A 80 12.31 6.02 48.08
C ILE A 80 11.11 5.85 49.00
N GLU A 81 11.21 6.35 50.23
CA GLU A 81 10.14 6.19 51.22
C GLU A 81 9.98 7.44 52.05
N ASN A 82 8.77 7.67 52.56
CA ASN A 82 8.56 8.79 53.46
C ASN A 82 9.25 8.58 54.81
N THR A 83 9.73 9.69 55.38
CA THR A 83 10.44 9.68 56.67
C THR A 83 9.50 9.27 57.82
N PRO A 84 10.00 8.60 58.87
CA PRO A 84 9.20 8.30 60.07
C PRO A 84 8.64 9.54 60.79
N ASN A 85 9.31 10.68 60.61
CA ASN A 85 8.98 11.98 61.19
C ASN A 85 8.30 12.91 60.18
N LEU A 86 7.58 12.34 59.21
CA LEU A 86 6.81 13.06 58.20
C LEU A 86 5.97 14.19 58.81
N SER A 87 6.14 15.41 58.31
CA SER A 87 5.26 16.54 58.61
C SER A 87 4.09 16.52 57.63
N THR A 88 2.92 16.09 58.10
CA THR A 88 1.66 16.00 57.33
C THR A 88 0.47 16.27 58.24
N THR A 89 -0.67 16.63 57.66
CA THR A 89 -1.94 16.66 58.39
C THR A 89 -2.49 15.24 58.59
N PRO A 90 -3.18 14.97 59.72
CA PRO A 90 -3.82 13.68 59.96
C PRO A 90 -4.99 13.45 58.99
N ILE A 91 -5.10 12.21 58.50
CA ILE A 91 -6.30 11.71 57.82
C ILE A 91 -7.19 11.09 58.88
N TYR A 92 -8.47 11.42 58.89
CA TYR A 92 -9.42 10.87 59.85
C TYR A 92 -10.23 9.75 59.21
N LEU A 93 -10.23 8.58 59.85
CA LEU A 93 -10.94 7.39 59.38
C LEU A 93 -12.08 7.04 60.34
N ASP A 94 -13.21 6.64 59.76
CA ASP A 94 -14.39 6.13 60.46
C ASP A 94 -14.69 4.69 60.07
N GLY A 95 -15.21 3.92 61.03
CA GLY A 95 -15.57 2.52 60.86
C GLY A 95 -16.68 2.32 59.84
N GLY A 96 -16.57 1.28 59.01
CA GLY A 96 -17.54 0.94 57.97
C GLY A 96 -17.50 1.86 56.75
N ALA A 97 -16.60 2.84 56.70
CA ALA A 97 -16.43 3.76 55.58
C ALA A 97 -15.23 3.38 54.69
N ALA A 98 -15.29 3.84 53.44
CA ALA A 98 -14.15 3.83 52.53
C ALA A 98 -13.68 5.27 52.28
N SER A 99 -12.38 5.50 52.39
CA SER A 99 -11.73 6.77 52.06
C SER A 99 -10.92 6.58 50.78
N ILE A 100 -11.04 7.52 49.85
CA ILE A 100 -10.30 7.55 48.59
C ILE A 100 -9.38 8.76 48.64
N LEU A 101 -8.07 8.51 48.56
CA LEU A 101 -7.06 9.57 48.58
C LEU A 101 -6.36 9.63 47.23
N PHE A 102 -6.22 10.84 46.68
CA PHE A 102 -5.55 11.06 45.39
C PHE A 102 -5.03 12.50 45.28
N GLY A 103 -4.13 12.74 44.34
CA GLY A 103 -3.64 14.07 44.02
C GLY A 103 -3.17 14.86 45.25
N ASP A 104 -3.86 15.95 45.55
CA ASP A 104 -3.54 16.86 46.64
C ASP A 104 -3.56 16.22 48.04
N ASP A 105 -4.35 15.15 48.27
CA ASP A 105 -4.30 14.37 49.52
C ASP A 105 -2.92 13.73 49.76
N LEU A 106 -2.18 13.49 48.68
CA LEU A 106 -0.88 12.81 48.69
C LEU A 106 0.30 13.80 48.66
N LYS A 107 0.03 15.12 48.63
CA LYS A 107 1.04 16.18 48.46
C LYS A 107 2.19 16.10 49.47
N ASP A 108 1.87 16.01 50.76
CA ASP A 108 2.90 15.96 51.81
C ASP A 108 3.73 14.68 51.73
N TYR A 109 3.14 13.58 51.22
CA TYR A 109 3.81 12.28 51.11
C TYR A 109 4.80 12.21 49.94
N PHE A 110 4.59 13.02 48.89
CA PHE A 110 5.48 13.11 47.74
C PHE A 110 6.37 14.37 47.74
N ASP A 111 6.32 15.20 48.78
CA ASP A 111 7.29 16.26 48.98
C ASP A 111 8.70 15.66 49.17
N ILE A 112 9.63 16.08 48.31
CA ILE A 112 11.03 15.65 48.31
C ILE A 112 11.68 15.85 49.68
N ASN A 113 11.26 16.85 50.46
CA ASN A 113 11.76 17.11 51.80
C ASN A 113 11.33 16.05 52.83
N ASN A 114 10.20 15.40 52.58
CA ASN A 114 9.62 14.37 53.42
C ASN A 114 10.06 12.95 53.04
N LEU A 115 10.91 12.79 52.03
CA LEU A 115 11.36 11.52 51.47
C LEU A 115 12.83 11.21 51.78
N VAL A 116 13.11 9.93 52.05
CA VAL A 116 14.44 9.34 52.14
C VAL A 116 14.72 8.56 50.86
N PHE A 117 15.86 8.85 50.23
CA PHE A 117 16.32 8.16 49.04
C PHE A 117 17.50 7.24 49.39
N LYS A 118 17.43 5.98 48.96
CA LYS A 118 18.48 4.97 49.13
C LYS A 118 18.82 4.39 47.76
N GLY A 119 20.11 4.33 47.41
CA GLY A 119 20.59 3.84 46.10
C GLY A 119 20.37 4.79 44.92
N TYR A 120 19.61 5.87 45.11
CA TYR A 120 19.52 7.05 44.24
C TYR A 120 19.65 8.28 45.13
N SER A 121 20.27 9.36 44.66
CA SER A 121 20.46 10.56 45.51
C SER A 121 19.31 11.55 45.33
N LYS A 122 18.98 12.24 46.41
CA LYS A 122 17.99 13.32 46.41
C LYS A 122 18.44 14.49 45.53
N GLU A 123 19.73 14.74 45.47
CA GLU A 123 20.37 15.76 44.62
C GLU A 123 20.25 15.40 43.13
N ALA A 124 20.43 14.13 42.77
CA ALA A 124 20.20 13.67 41.40
C ALA A 124 18.75 13.89 40.99
N TYR A 125 17.78 13.51 41.84
CA TYR A 125 16.37 13.76 41.59
C TYR A 125 16.06 15.26 41.46
N ARG A 126 16.64 16.13 42.30
CA ARG A 126 16.45 17.59 42.19
C ARG A 126 16.99 18.16 40.88
N ARG A 127 18.07 17.57 40.33
CA ARG A 127 18.68 18.02 39.07
C ARG A 127 17.88 17.57 37.84
N THR A 128 17.42 16.32 37.81
CA THR A 128 16.73 15.75 36.64
C THR A 128 15.21 15.89 36.71
N GLY A 129 14.66 16.00 37.92
CA GLY A 129 13.23 15.91 38.18
C GLY A 129 12.64 14.52 37.91
N GLN A 130 13.48 13.50 37.70
CA GLN A 130 13.06 12.18 37.21
C GLN A 130 13.56 11.05 38.11
N LEU A 131 12.70 10.08 38.33
CA LEU A 131 13.01 8.77 38.88
C LEU A 131 13.85 7.96 37.88
N PRO A 132 14.72 7.04 38.35
CA PRO A 132 15.35 6.06 37.47
C PRO A 132 14.32 5.20 36.75
N GLU A 133 14.60 4.77 35.52
CA GLU A 133 13.72 3.84 34.81
C GLU A 133 13.75 2.44 35.45
N GLY A 134 12.61 1.77 35.50
CA GLY A 134 12.53 0.39 35.98
C GLY A 134 11.14 -0.08 36.37
N PHE A 135 11.07 -1.32 36.85
CA PHE A 135 9.86 -1.87 37.45
C PHE A 135 9.74 -1.39 38.88
N TYR A 136 8.74 -0.54 39.16
CA TYR A 136 8.48 0.00 40.49
C TYR A 136 7.39 -0.79 41.20
N ARG A 137 7.62 -1.02 42.48
CA ARG A 137 6.62 -1.47 43.45
C ARG A 137 6.33 -0.32 44.42
N ILE A 138 5.10 0.17 44.41
CA ILE A 138 4.61 1.22 45.29
C ILE A 138 3.77 0.58 46.38
N SER A 139 4.31 0.53 47.59
CA SER A 139 3.67 -0.01 48.78
C SER A 139 3.09 1.12 49.62
N VAL A 140 1.87 0.94 50.09
CA VAL A 140 1.17 1.88 50.97
C VAL A 140 0.70 1.15 52.22
N GLU A 141 1.05 1.70 53.38
CA GLU A 141 0.62 1.27 54.70
C GLU A 141 -0.05 2.44 55.43
N VAL A 142 -1.00 2.14 56.32
CA VAL A 142 -1.60 3.13 57.22
C VAL A 142 -1.02 2.92 58.62
N ARG A 143 -0.53 4.02 59.19
CA ARG A 143 0.03 4.07 60.53
C ARG A 143 -0.75 5.05 61.41
N HIS A 144 -0.88 4.73 62.68
CA HIS A 144 -1.45 5.64 63.65
C HIS A 144 -0.61 6.93 63.72
N PHE A 145 -1.27 8.10 63.69
CA PHE A 145 -0.61 9.39 63.48
C PHE A 145 0.51 9.69 64.50
N GLN A 146 0.20 9.51 65.80
CA GLN A 146 1.13 9.81 66.91
C GLN A 146 2.14 8.69 67.18
N THR A 147 1.68 7.43 67.27
CA THR A 147 2.51 6.30 67.72
C THR A 147 3.32 5.64 66.61
N ASN A 148 3.10 6.01 65.33
CA ASN A 148 3.70 5.35 64.16
C ASN A 148 3.40 3.84 64.06
N ARG A 149 2.46 3.31 64.85
CA ARG A 149 2.10 1.89 64.84
C ARG A 149 1.42 1.54 63.52
N LEU A 150 1.88 0.48 62.84
CA LEU A 150 1.21 -0.12 61.67
C LEU A 150 -0.15 -0.67 62.08
N ILE A 151 -1.20 -0.27 61.35
CA ILE A 151 -2.61 -0.65 61.64
C ILE A 151 -3.36 -1.18 60.42
N SER A 152 -2.73 -1.25 59.25
CA SER A 152 -3.29 -1.85 58.03
C SER A 152 -2.43 -2.98 57.47
N ASN A 153 -2.96 -3.67 56.45
CA ASN A 153 -2.13 -4.43 55.52
C ASN A 153 -1.18 -3.50 54.75
N GLN A 154 -0.19 -4.10 54.08
CA GLN A 154 0.61 -3.44 53.07
C GLN A 154 -0.08 -3.58 51.70
N GLY A 155 -0.70 -2.51 51.21
CA GLY A 155 -1.25 -2.46 49.86
C GLY A 155 -0.14 -2.23 48.84
N VAL A 156 -0.24 -2.81 47.65
CA VAL A 156 0.82 -2.73 46.63
C VAL A 156 0.25 -2.47 45.25
N ALA A 157 0.81 -1.47 44.56
CA ALA A 157 0.64 -1.25 43.13
C ALA A 157 2.00 -1.39 42.44
N SER A 158 2.05 -1.89 41.21
CA SER A 158 3.31 -2.08 40.48
C SER A 158 3.17 -1.64 39.03
N ALA A 159 4.22 -1.05 38.49
CA ALA A 159 4.25 -0.50 37.14
C ALA A 159 5.67 -0.46 36.59
N TRP A 160 5.82 -0.63 35.28
CA TRP A 160 7.06 -0.27 34.59
C TRP A 160 7.04 1.23 34.30
N ILE A 161 7.94 1.99 34.93
CA ILE A 161 8.06 3.43 34.76
C ILE A 161 9.33 3.69 33.95
N ALA A 162 9.18 4.27 32.76
CA ALA A 162 10.27 4.49 31.83
C ALA A 162 10.03 5.76 30.99
N ILE A 163 11.08 6.24 30.33
CA ILE A 163 10.94 7.31 29.35
C ILE A 163 10.39 6.73 28.04
N GLY A 164 9.55 7.50 27.34
CA GLY A 164 9.09 7.13 26.02
C GLY A 164 10.24 7.13 25.02
N LYS A 165 10.32 6.10 24.17
CA LYS A 165 11.28 6.10 23.05
C LYS A 165 10.61 6.66 21.80
N PRO A 166 11.36 7.36 20.92
CA PRO A 166 10.81 7.83 19.65
C PRO A 166 10.33 6.65 18.78
N PRO A 167 9.32 6.87 17.93
CA PRO A 167 8.78 5.82 17.09
C PRO A 167 9.81 5.42 16.03
N LEU A 168 9.87 4.11 15.72
CA LEU A 168 10.69 3.61 14.62
C LEU A 168 9.87 3.65 13.33
N LEU A 169 10.43 4.26 12.28
CA LEU A 169 9.76 4.36 10.99
C LEU A 169 9.77 3.00 10.28
N LYS A 170 8.64 2.62 9.68
CA LYS A 170 8.45 1.32 9.00
C LYS A 170 8.44 1.50 7.49
N LEU A 171 7.43 2.17 6.94
CA LEU A 171 7.31 2.46 5.51
C LEU A 171 7.05 3.96 5.28
N PRO A 172 7.51 4.53 4.16
CA PRO A 172 8.45 3.93 3.21
C PRO A 172 9.85 3.72 3.80
N GLU A 173 10.64 2.88 3.12
CA GLU A 173 12.09 2.79 3.35
C GLU A 173 12.78 4.11 2.96
N SER A 174 13.96 4.36 3.53
CA SER A 174 14.72 5.57 3.22
C SER A 174 15.17 5.58 1.76
N ASN A 175 15.07 6.73 1.12
CA ASN A 175 15.35 6.99 -0.30
C ASN A 175 14.48 6.20 -1.29
N LYS A 176 13.33 5.66 -0.85
CA LYS A 176 12.40 4.98 -1.75
C LYS A 176 11.73 5.95 -2.71
N GLU A 177 11.33 5.46 -3.87
CA GLU A 177 10.49 6.19 -4.81
C GLU A 177 9.03 5.80 -4.60
N LEU A 178 8.14 6.77 -4.50
CA LEU A 178 6.72 6.56 -4.25
C LEU A 178 5.85 7.29 -5.27
N GLY A 179 4.58 6.89 -5.37
CA GLY A 179 3.58 7.58 -6.17
C GLY A 179 3.63 7.24 -7.66
N GLU A 180 3.83 5.97 -8.01
CA GLU A 180 4.04 5.52 -9.41
C GLU A 180 3.16 6.25 -10.46
N PHE A 181 1.91 6.58 -10.12
CA PHE A 181 0.97 7.35 -10.93
C PHE A 181 0.26 8.45 -10.12
N LYS A 182 -0.36 9.42 -10.80
CA LYS A 182 -1.01 10.58 -10.19
C LYS A 182 -2.24 10.13 -9.40
N GLY A 183 -2.41 10.67 -8.19
CA GLY A 183 -3.53 10.32 -7.32
C GLY A 183 -3.35 9.03 -6.50
N MET A 184 -2.30 8.24 -6.75
CA MET A 184 -1.94 7.12 -5.86
C MET A 184 -1.65 7.67 -4.45
N PRO A 185 -2.33 7.16 -3.39
CA PRO A 185 -2.03 7.57 -2.03
C PRO A 185 -0.62 7.11 -1.62
N LEU A 186 0.12 7.99 -0.96
CA LEU A 186 1.39 7.69 -0.33
C LEU A 186 1.12 7.20 1.09
N VAL A 187 1.58 5.99 1.41
CA VAL A 187 1.37 5.38 2.72
C VAL A 187 2.64 5.49 3.56
N PHE A 188 2.48 6.07 4.74
CA PHE A 188 3.49 6.19 5.78
C PHE A 188 3.08 5.33 6.97
N SER A 189 4.02 4.62 7.58
CA SER A 189 3.75 3.81 8.77
C SER A 189 4.97 3.73 9.68
N TRP A 190 4.71 3.53 10.97
CA TRP A 190 5.70 3.43 12.03
C TRP A 190 5.28 2.39 13.06
N TYR A 191 6.22 1.96 13.90
CA TYR A 191 5.92 1.03 14.99
C TYR A 191 5.25 1.79 16.16
N PRO A 192 4.22 1.19 16.80
CA PRO A 192 3.62 1.78 17.99
C PRO A 192 4.64 1.87 19.12
N VAL A 193 4.64 3.00 19.83
CA VAL A 193 5.40 3.16 21.07
C VAL A 193 4.61 2.56 22.24
N ASN A 194 5.30 1.85 23.13
CA ASN A 194 4.73 1.31 24.36
C ASN A 194 5.42 1.96 25.56
N LEU A 195 4.67 2.57 26.47
CA LEU A 195 5.18 3.25 27.66
C LEU A 195 5.19 2.32 28.89
N GLY A 196 5.55 1.04 28.69
CA GLY A 196 5.65 0.06 29.77
C GLY A 196 4.32 -0.56 30.23
N SER A 197 3.21 -0.27 29.56
CA SER A 197 1.91 -0.92 29.78
C SER A 197 1.12 -1.07 28.47
N PRO A 198 0.53 -2.23 28.17
CA PRO A 198 -0.34 -2.41 27.00
C PRO A 198 -1.48 -1.37 26.93
N VAL A 199 -1.93 -0.86 28.09
CA VAL A 199 -3.01 0.13 28.19
C VAL A 199 -2.53 1.54 27.77
N SER A 200 -1.22 1.83 27.87
CA SER A 200 -0.65 3.12 27.47
C SER A 200 -0.63 3.36 25.95
N ALA A 201 -0.84 2.32 25.14
CA ALA A 201 -0.88 2.45 23.69
C ALA A 201 -1.95 3.43 23.19
N GLY A 202 -3.05 3.59 23.95
CA GLY A 202 -4.12 4.56 23.66
C GLY A 202 -3.85 5.99 24.13
N SER A 203 -2.81 6.23 24.94
CA SER A 203 -2.44 7.57 25.39
C SER A 203 -1.37 8.24 24.52
N VAL A 204 -0.72 7.48 23.64
CA VAL A 204 0.29 8.02 22.71
C VAL A 204 -0.40 8.63 21.50
N GLN A 205 0.03 9.83 21.15
CA GLN A 205 -0.34 10.54 19.93
C GLN A 205 0.93 10.75 19.08
N TYR A 206 0.75 10.74 17.77
CA TYR A 206 1.80 10.92 16.79
C TYR A 206 1.51 12.17 15.95
N LYS A 207 2.54 13.00 15.77
CA LYS A 207 2.53 14.12 14.83
C LYS A 207 3.39 13.76 13.63
N PHE A 208 2.75 13.61 12.47
CA PHE A 208 3.41 13.42 11.18
C PHE A 208 3.75 14.78 10.59
N GLU A 209 4.99 14.94 10.14
CA GLU A 209 5.49 16.18 9.52
C GLU A 209 6.20 15.82 8.21
N LEU A 210 5.98 16.64 7.19
CA LEU A 210 6.52 16.47 5.83
C LEU A 210 7.12 17.79 5.38
N TRP A 211 8.27 17.75 4.69
CA TRP A 211 8.98 18.91 4.12
C TRP A 211 9.40 18.66 2.69
N GLU A 212 9.52 19.73 1.93
CA GLU A 212 10.10 19.73 0.57
C GLU A 212 11.61 19.95 0.62
N LEU A 213 12.36 19.07 -0.04
CA LEU A 213 13.81 19.23 -0.21
C LEU A 213 14.09 19.94 -1.53
N ARG A 214 14.07 21.28 -1.51
CA ARG A 214 14.23 22.13 -2.70
C ARG A 214 15.68 22.41 -3.10
N VAL A 215 16.62 22.27 -2.17
CA VAL A 215 18.05 22.54 -2.40
C VAL A 215 18.82 21.24 -2.28
N GLU A 216 19.54 20.88 -3.34
CA GLU A 216 20.35 19.66 -3.35
C GLU A 216 21.55 19.80 -2.39
N GLY A 217 21.89 18.71 -1.69
CA GLY A 217 23.01 18.67 -0.74
C GLY A 217 22.72 19.21 0.66
N VAL A 218 21.57 19.87 0.89
CA VAL A 218 21.17 20.30 2.24
C VAL A 218 20.64 19.11 3.04
N SER A 219 21.09 18.96 4.28
CA SER A 219 20.64 17.89 5.17
C SER A 219 19.13 18.01 5.48
N PRO A 220 18.36 16.90 5.43
CA PRO A 220 16.95 16.90 5.83
C PRO A 220 16.71 17.42 7.24
N TYR A 221 17.67 17.20 8.15
CA TYR A 221 17.62 17.72 9.53
C TYR A 221 17.72 19.25 9.58
N THR A 222 18.52 19.85 8.70
CA THR A 222 18.61 21.30 8.59
C THR A 222 17.30 21.88 8.04
N VAL A 223 16.71 21.22 7.04
CA VAL A 223 15.41 21.64 6.49
C VAL A 223 14.32 21.59 7.57
N ALA A 224 14.20 20.48 8.29
CA ALA A 224 13.19 20.33 9.34
C ALA A 224 13.35 21.34 10.50
N ALA A 225 14.57 21.85 10.74
CA ALA A 225 14.84 22.84 11.78
C ALA A 225 14.61 24.30 11.34
N THR A 226 14.58 24.57 10.03
CA THR A 226 14.62 25.96 9.50
C THR A 226 13.47 26.30 8.57
N VAL A 227 12.77 25.30 8.04
CA VAL A 227 11.70 25.45 7.05
C VAL A 227 10.37 25.00 7.67
N PRO A 228 9.26 25.73 7.45
CA PRO A 228 7.95 25.29 7.91
C PRO A 228 7.53 23.98 7.25
N ASN A 229 6.69 23.22 7.96
CA ASN A 229 6.16 21.94 7.49
C ASN A 229 5.33 22.17 6.23
N PHE A 230 5.60 21.39 5.18
CA PHE A 230 4.78 21.35 3.96
C PHE A 230 3.42 20.70 4.22
N TYR A 231 3.42 19.67 5.08
CA TYR A 231 2.21 19.03 5.57
C TYR A 231 2.41 18.57 7.00
N GLU A 232 1.37 18.69 7.82
CA GLU A 232 1.35 18.19 9.19
C GLU A 232 0.00 17.54 9.50
N GLU A 233 0.02 16.40 10.18
CA GLU A 233 -1.19 15.75 10.69
C GLU A 233 -0.93 15.09 12.03
N THR A 234 -1.90 15.17 12.93
CA THR A 234 -1.83 14.53 14.24
C THR A 234 -2.81 13.37 14.31
N THR A 235 -2.34 12.20 14.73
CA THR A 235 -3.13 10.97 14.77
C THR A 235 -2.68 10.03 15.89
N GLN A 236 -3.57 9.16 16.37
CA GLN A 236 -3.20 8.05 17.26
C GLN A 236 -2.94 6.75 16.47
N ASN A 237 -3.24 6.76 15.17
CA ASN A 237 -2.94 5.63 14.28
C ASN A 237 -1.43 5.53 14.04
N THR A 238 -0.97 4.34 13.65
CA THR A 238 0.43 4.07 13.30
C THR A 238 0.67 4.02 11.79
N MET A 239 -0.34 4.42 11.03
CA MET A 239 -0.33 4.49 9.58
C MET A 239 -1.08 5.74 9.15
N LEU A 240 -0.52 6.44 8.17
CA LEU A 240 -1.10 7.61 7.55
C LEU A 240 -1.05 7.47 6.03
N SER A 241 -2.14 7.80 5.36
CA SER A 241 -2.24 7.79 3.91
C SER A 241 -2.49 9.20 3.42
N VAL A 242 -1.60 9.71 2.57
CA VAL A 242 -1.66 11.08 2.08
C VAL A 242 -1.81 11.08 0.56
N ILE A 243 -2.71 11.90 0.03
CA ILE A 243 -2.96 11.96 -1.42
C ILE A 243 -2.13 13.11 -2.02
N PRO A 244 -1.13 12.84 -2.88
CA PRO A 244 -0.26 13.88 -3.43
C PRO A 244 -1.00 15.00 -4.15
N ALA A 245 -2.09 14.64 -4.84
CA ALA A 245 -2.89 15.58 -5.62
C ALA A 245 -3.54 16.67 -4.75
N SER A 246 -3.90 16.37 -3.49
CA SER A 246 -4.47 17.37 -2.58
C SER A 246 -3.42 18.30 -1.97
N MET A 247 -2.13 17.93 -2.04
CA MET A 247 -1.01 18.71 -1.49
C MET A 247 -0.20 19.44 -2.55
N LEU A 248 -0.52 19.29 -3.84
CA LEU A 248 0.24 19.88 -4.96
C LEU A 248 1.73 19.45 -4.96
N MET A 249 2.01 18.19 -4.61
CA MET A 249 3.38 17.67 -4.68
C MET A 249 3.90 17.67 -6.12
N ALA A 250 5.17 18.07 -6.30
CA ALA A 250 5.80 18.16 -7.61
C ALA A 250 6.50 16.82 -7.98
N PRO A 251 6.19 16.22 -9.15
CA PRO A 251 6.86 15.01 -9.61
C PRO A 251 8.37 15.22 -9.76
N GLY A 252 9.16 14.22 -9.36
CA GLY A 252 10.63 14.26 -9.38
C GLY A 252 11.27 14.92 -8.16
N MET A 253 10.49 15.56 -7.29
CA MET A 253 11.02 16.20 -6.08
C MET A 253 11.26 15.21 -4.94
N LYS A 254 12.25 15.53 -4.10
CA LYS A 254 12.52 14.82 -2.85
C LYS A 254 11.76 15.46 -1.70
N TYR A 255 11.24 14.61 -0.82
CA TYR A 255 10.50 15.00 0.37
C TYR A 255 11.10 14.32 1.59
N ALA A 256 11.15 15.03 2.71
CA ALA A 256 11.59 14.51 3.99
C ALA A 256 10.39 14.41 4.94
N TRP A 257 10.34 13.38 5.77
CA TRP A 257 9.26 13.21 6.73
C TRP A 257 9.76 12.69 8.06
N ARG A 258 9.00 13.02 9.11
CA ARG A 258 9.26 12.64 10.50
C ARG A 258 7.93 12.32 11.18
N VAL A 259 8.00 11.42 12.14
CA VAL A 259 6.94 11.20 13.13
C VAL A 259 7.45 11.56 14.52
N THR A 260 6.69 12.35 15.26
CA THR A 260 7.00 12.72 16.64
C THR A 260 5.95 12.09 17.57
N ALA A 261 6.39 11.29 18.54
CA ALA A 261 5.48 10.71 19.54
C ALA A 261 5.39 11.59 20.79
N SER A 262 4.19 11.70 21.35
CA SER A 262 3.94 12.40 22.61
C SER A 262 2.83 11.71 23.39
N ASP A 263 2.89 11.80 24.71
CA ASP A 263 1.80 11.35 25.58
C ASP A 263 0.72 12.44 25.66
N LEU A 264 -0.55 12.09 25.40
CA LEU A 264 -1.69 13.01 25.43
C LEU A 264 -1.86 13.69 26.80
N SER A 265 -1.46 13.01 27.87
CA SER A 265 -1.55 13.56 29.23
C SER A 265 -0.35 14.41 29.62
N GLY A 266 0.73 14.39 28.82
CA GLY A 266 1.97 15.13 29.06
C GLY A 266 2.80 14.63 30.24
N PHE A 267 2.52 13.43 30.76
CA PHE A 267 3.18 12.90 31.95
C PHE A 267 4.47 12.14 31.64
N VAL A 268 4.52 11.49 30.48
CA VAL A 268 5.68 10.70 30.07
C VAL A 268 6.50 11.50 29.06
N PRO A 269 7.72 11.95 29.43
CA PRO A 269 8.63 12.57 28.48
C PRO A 269 9.14 11.50 27.50
N PHE A 270 9.63 11.97 26.35
CA PHE A 270 10.24 11.11 25.34
C PHE A 270 11.70 11.49 25.12
N GLU A 271 12.55 10.49 24.88
CA GLU A 271 13.93 10.72 24.44
C GLU A 271 13.93 11.53 23.14
N GLY A 272 14.82 12.53 23.05
CA GLY A 272 14.93 13.39 21.86
C GLY A 272 13.62 14.08 21.48
N ASP A 273 12.80 14.46 22.47
CA ASP A 273 11.47 15.05 22.31
C ASP A 273 10.49 14.18 21.49
N GLY A 274 10.74 12.87 21.44
CA GLY A 274 9.90 11.91 20.72
C GLY A 274 10.08 11.93 19.22
N HIS A 275 11.05 12.67 18.69
CA HIS A 275 11.38 12.74 17.28
C HIS A 275 11.98 11.43 16.77
N SER A 276 11.34 10.82 15.78
CA SER A 276 11.97 9.76 14.98
C SER A 276 13.11 10.31 14.10
N GLU A 277 13.87 9.39 13.49
CA GLU A 277 14.77 9.74 12.39
C GLU A 277 13.99 10.44 11.26
N ILE A 278 14.69 11.27 10.48
CA ILE A 278 14.09 11.85 9.27
C ILE A 278 14.40 10.93 8.10
N ARG A 279 13.35 10.44 7.43
CA ARG A 279 13.48 9.68 6.18
C ARG A 279 13.16 10.55 4.98
N VAL A 280 13.82 10.23 3.86
CA VAL A 280 13.63 10.92 2.59
C VAL A 280 13.00 9.95 1.60
N PHE A 281 12.12 10.44 0.72
CA PHE A 281 11.63 9.70 -0.43
C PHE A 281 11.58 10.62 -1.65
N THR A 282 11.54 10.04 -2.85
CA THR A 282 11.32 10.79 -4.09
C THR A 282 9.88 10.56 -4.55
N TYR A 283 9.11 11.65 -4.72
CA TYR A 283 7.79 11.54 -5.31
C TYR A 283 7.94 11.41 -6.82
N ARG A 284 7.62 10.24 -7.35
CA ARG A 284 7.39 10.05 -8.78
C ARG A 284 5.90 10.24 -9.04
N SER A 285 5.58 10.66 -10.24
CA SER A 285 4.23 10.61 -10.83
C SER A 285 4.50 10.60 -12.33
N LYS A 286 5.23 9.57 -12.76
CA LYS A 286 5.81 9.51 -14.11
C LYS A 286 5.06 8.45 -14.89
N CYS A 287 4.45 8.87 -15.99
CA CYS A 287 3.89 7.96 -16.97
C CYS A 287 5.03 7.15 -17.60
N GLU A 288 4.93 5.82 -17.64
CA GLU A 288 5.95 4.98 -18.27
C GLU A 288 5.91 5.13 -19.80
N THR A 289 7.08 5.23 -20.43
CA THR A 289 7.18 5.25 -21.90
C THR A 289 6.85 3.88 -22.47
N ALA A 290 6.06 3.85 -23.54
CA ALA A 290 5.76 2.65 -24.33
C ALA A 290 7.05 1.92 -24.76
N LYS A 291 7.02 0.59 -24.79
CA LYS A 291 8.20 -0.24 -25.09
C LYS A 291 7.95 -1.07 -26.35
N ASN A 292 9.03 -1.55 -26.96
CA ASN A 292 8.98 -2.51 -28.07
C ASN A 292 8.07 -2.08 -29.24
N LEU A 293 8.12 -0.79 -29.60
CA LEU A 293 7.48 -0.27 -30.81
C LEU A 293 8.06 -0.98 -32.04
N LYS A 294 7.18 -1.62 -32.83
CA LYS A 294 7.53 -2.33 -34.05
C LYS A 294 6.60 -1.94 -35.18
N SER A 295 7.12 -1.95 -36.39
CA SER A 295 6.37 -1.68 -37.60
C SER A 295 6.24 -2.91 -38.51
N LYS A 296 5.15 -2.97 -39.27
CA LYS A 296 4.89 -3.98 -40.32
C LYS A 296 4.19 -3.32 -41.50
N LEU A 297 4.56 -3.71 -42.71
CA LEU A 297 3.97 -3.21 -43.94
C LEU A 297 3.03 -4.26 -44.56
N ARG A 298 1.89 -3.82 -45.12
CA ARG A 298 1.03 -4.63 -46.01
C ARG A 298 0.62 -3.78 -47.21
N GLY A 299 1.30 -3.97 -48.35
CA GLY A 299 1.14 -3.09 -49.51
C GLY A 299 1.68 -1.69 -49.20
N THR A 300 0.82 -0.69 -49.25
CA THR A 300 1.09 0.69 -48.82
C THR A 300 0.57 1.00 -47.42
N ASN A 301 -0.01 0.02 -46.71
CA ASN A 301 -0.55 0.24 -45.38
C ASN A 301 0.50 -0.08 -44.32
N GLY A 302 0.76 0.87 -43.43
CA GLY A 302 1.68 0.75 -42.30
C GLY A 302 0.94 0.38 -41.01
N PHE A 303 1.43 -0.65 -40.33
CA PHE A 303 0.91 -1.12 -39.05
C PHE A 303 2.01 -0.95 -38.01
N PHE A 304 1.69 -0.30 -36.90
CA PHE A 304 2.61 -0.08 -35.79
C PHE A 304 1.97 -0.64 -34.52
N ALA A 305 2.75 -1.35 -33.71
CA ALA A 305 2.29 -1.92 -32.45
C ALA A 305 3.40 -1.81 -31.40
N TRP A 306 3.01 -1.62 -30.14
CA TRP A 306 3.92 -1.50 -29.00
C TRP A 306 3.39 -2.28 -27.79
N GLU A 307 4.26 -2.52 -26.82
CA GLU A 307 3.88 -3.06 -25.52
C GLU A 307 3.20 -1.97 -24.69
N THR A 308 2.11 -2.36 -24.03
CA THR A 308 1.33 -1.47 -23.19
C THR A 308 2.16 -0.97 -22.02
N ALA A 309 2.23 0.36 -21.88
CA ALA A 309 2.81 0.96 -20.68
C ALA A 309 1.89 0.69 -19.48
N LYS A 310 2.46 0.58 -18.27
CA LYS A 310 1.64 0.47 -17.05
C LYS A 310 0.81 1.75 -16.88
N ASN A 311 -0.46 1.59 -16.50
CA ASN A 311 -1.39 2.69 -16.16
C ASN A 311 -1.60 3.75 -17.25
N HIS A 312 -1.39 3.40 -18.53
CA HIS A 312 -1.79 4.25 -19.64
C HIS A 312 -3.32 4.34 -19.75
N THR A 313 -3.81 5.48 -20.23
CA THR A 313 -5.21 5.67 -20.63
C THR A 313 -5.35 5.86 -22.14
N SER A 314 -4.34 6.45 -22.79
CA SER A 314 -4.26 6.59 -24.25
C SER A 314 -2.79 6.76 -24.69
N TYR A 315 -2.57 6.91 -25.99
CA TYR A 315 -1.26 7.17 -26.59
C TYR A 315 -1.35 8.28 -27.62
N ASN A 316 -0.40 9.22 -27.54
CA ASN A 316 -0.13 10.17 -28.61
C ASN A 316 0.84 9.52 -29.60
N VAL A 317 0.46 9.53 -30.88
CA VAL A 317 1.21 8.94 -31.98
C VAL A 317 1.58 10.03 -32.95
N GLU A 318 2.87 10.09 -33.30
CA GLU A 318 3.38 11.00 -34.32
C GLU A 318 4.01 10.21 -35.46
N LEU A 319 3.52 10.44 -36.67
CA LEU A 319 4.06 9.90 -37.91
C LEU A 319 4.63 11.05 -38.74
N ARG A 320 5.88 10.93 -39.20
CA ARG A 320 6.52 11.92 -40.06
C ARG A 320 7.08 11.34 -41.34
N LYS A 321 7.23 12.20 -42.35
CA LYS A 321 8.07 12.00 -43.55
C LYS A 321 9.31 12.87 -43.40
N PRO A 322 10.47 12.32 -43.00
CA PRO A 322 11.67 13.12 -42.76
C PRO A 322 12.12 13.94 -43.98
N GLU A 323 11.89 13.42 -45.18
CA GLU A 323 12.32 14.06 -46.45
C GLU A 323 11.54 15.34 -46.78
N THR A 324 10.27 15.42 -46.38
CA THR A 324 9.40 16.58 -46.67
C THR A 324 9.09 17.43 -45.45
N GLY A 325 9.42 16.96 -44.25
CA GLY A 325 9.05 17.59 -42.98
C GLY A 325 7.56 17.45 -42.62
N TRP A 326 6.78 16.68 -43.39
CA TRP A 326 5.38 16.42 -43.07
C TRP A 326 5.27 15.63 -41.76
N LEU A 327 4.34 16.04 -40.89
CA LEU A 327 4.06 15.44 -39.58
C LEU A 327 2.55 15.30 -39.40
N SER A 328 2.12 14.14 -38.93
CA SER A 328 0.76 13.85 -38.49
C SER A 328 0.81 13.43 -37.02
N ALA A 329 -0.01 14.06 -36.19
CA ALA A 329 -0.17 13.72 -34.78
C ALA A 329 -1.62 13.29 -34.51
N SER A 330 -1.81 12.21 -33.78
CA SER A 330 -3.13 11.67 -33.43
C SER A 330 -3.09 10.96 -32.09
N GLU A 331 -4.24 10.86 -31.43
CA GLU A 331 -4.42 10.05 -30.23
C GLU A 331 -5.03 8.69 -30.58
N THR A 332 -4.65 7.64 -29.86
CA THR A 332 -5.27 6.32 -29.93
C THR A 332 -5.40 5.71 -28.53
N PHE A 333 -6.48 4.95 -28.31
CA PHE A 333 -6.71 4.19 -27.07
C PHE A 333 -6.20 2.75 -27.17
N ASP A 334 -5.85 2.30 -28.38
CA ASP A 334 -5.25 0.99 -28.61
C ASP A 334 -3.73 1.05 -28.49
N ASN A 335 -3.09 -0.09 -28.24
CA ASN A 335 -1.63 -0.23 -28.27
C ASN A 335 -1.07 -0.43 -29.69
N LYS A 336 -1.80 0.07 -30.69
CA LYS A 336 -1.48 -0.02 -32.12
C LYS A 336 -2.00 1.20 -32.87
N ALA A 337 -1.37 1.48 -34.00
CA ALA A 337 -1.79 2.50 -34.95
C ALA A 337 -1.66 1.98 -36.39
N GLU A 338 -2.63 2.31 -37.23
CA GLU A 338 -2.68 1.89 -38.62
C GLU A 338 -2.80 3.12 -39.53
N PHE A 339 -1.98 3.17 -40.57
CA PHE A 339 -1.98 4.23 -41.56
C PHE A 339 -2.15 3.63 -42.95
N PHE A 340 -3.16 4.09 -43.67
CA PHE A 340 -3.55 3.56 -44.97
C PHE A 340 -2.98 4.44 -46.10
N ASP A 341 -2.79 3.82 -47.27
CA ASP A 341 -2.42 4.52 -48.51
C ASP A 341 -1.17 5.42 -48.39
N LEU A 342 -0.14 4.92 -47.70
CA LEU A 342 1.14 5.62 -47.63
C LEU A 342 1.80 5.72 -49.01
N ASP A 343 2.50 6.83 -49.25
CA ASP A 343 3.17 7.08 -50.53
C ASP A 343 4.20 6.01 -50.81
N TYR A 344 4.29 5.57 -52.06
CA TYR A 344 5.34 4.64 -52.51
C TYR A 344 6.73 5.26 -52.39
N SER A 345 7.75 4.41 -52.32
CA SER A 345 9.17 4.80 -52.28
C SER A 345 9.51 5.83 -51.19
N THR A 346 8.74 5.87 -50.11
CA THR A 346 8.84 6.90 -49.06
C THR A 346 9.20 6.25 -47.73
N THR A 347 10.09 6.89 -46.97
CA THR A 347 10.41 6.48 -45.60
C THR A 347 9.58 7.28 -44.61
N TYR A 348 8.83 6.57 -43.79
CA TYR A 348 8.09 7.12 -42.66
C TYR A 348 8.78 6.79 -41.34
N GLU A 349 8.67 7.69 -40.38
CA GLU A 349 9.14 7.49 -39.01
C GLU A 349 7.98 7.72 -38.05
N LEU A 350 7.77 6.79 -37.12
CA LEU A 350 6.73 6.89 -36.10
C LEU A 350 7.31 6.85 -34.70
N ARG A 351 6.77 7.65 -33.79
CA ARG A 351 7.05 7.56 -32.35
C ARG A 351 5.75 7.62 -31.56
N VAL A 352 5.78 7.06 -30.36
CA VAL A 352 4.62 6.94 -29.48
C VAL A 352 4.96 7.50 -28.12
N GLN A 353 4.00 8.16 -27.49
CA GLN A 353 4.08 8.64 -26.11
C GLN A 353 2.82 8.20 -25.38
N SER A 354 2.97 7.56 -24.23
CA SER A 354 1.85 7.20 -23.36
C SER A 354 1.28 8.42 -22.67
N VAL A 355 -0.05 8.46 -22.57
CA VAL A 355 -0.85 9.38 -21.74
C VAL A 355 -1.39 8.55 -20.59
N CYS A 356 -1.24 9.03 -19.36
CA CYS A 356 -1.66 8.32 -18.15
C CYS A 356 -2.79 9.06 -17.42
N ASP A 357 -3.49 8.33 -16.56
CA ASP A 357 -4.46 8.87 -15.59
C ASP A 357 -5.60 9.73 -16.18
N ASN A 358 -5.92 9.55 -17.47
CA ASN A 358 -6.95 10.31 -18.20
C ASN A 358 -6.70 11.83 -18.18
N ASP A 359 -5.44 12.22 -18.01
CA ASP A 359 -4.98 13.60 -17.98
C ASP A 359 -4.05 13.85 -19.19
N PRO A 360 -4.48 14.61 -20.21
CA PRO A 360 -3.68 14.88 -21.40
C PRO A 360 -2.32 15.55 -21.14
N SER A 361 -2.12 16.13 -19.95
CA SER A 361 -0.82 16.71 -19.55
C SER A 361 0.15 15.69 -18.96
N MET A 362 -0.35 14.52 -18.53
CA MET A 362 0.44 13.47 -17.88
C MET A 362 0.97 12.48 -18.91
N VAL A 363 2.02 12.92 -19.60
CA VAL A 363 2.63 12.15 -20.68
C VAL A 363 4.00 11.58 -20.30
N SER A 364 4.33 10.43 -20.87
CA SER A 364 5.66 9.84 -20.78
C SER A 364 6.66 10.55 -21.71
N ASP A 365 7.93 10.13 -21.76
CA ASP A 365 8.80 10.54 -22.87
C ASP A 365 8.38 9.78 -24.15
N PHE A 366 8.55 10.37 -25.34
CA PHE A 366 8.33 9.63 -26.59
C PHE A 366 9.30 8.45 -26.72
N THR A 367 8.87 7.37 -27.38
CA THR A 367 9.77 6.33 -27.87
C THR A 367 10.80 6.90 -28.85
N GLY A 368 11.86 6.12 -29.11
CA GLY A 368 12.66 6.32 -30.32
C GLY A 368 11.79 6.23 -31.58
N TRP A 369 12.28 6.83 -32.67
CA TRP A 369 11.64 6.76 -33.98
C TRP A 369 11.77 5.35 -34.57
N GLU A 370 10.64 4.72 -34.88
CA GLU A 370 10.55 3.47 -35.62
C GLU A 370 10.37 3.75 -37.12
N LYS A 371 11.23 3.16 -37.95
CA LYS A 371 11.27 3.43 -39.39
C LYS A 371 10.44 2.41 -40.17
N LEU A 372 9.62 2.89 -41.07
CA LEU A 372 8.86 2.09 -42.04
C LEU A 372 9.15 2.61 -43.46
N LYS A 373 9.76 1.78 -44.30
CA LYS A 373 9.99 2.09 -45.72
C LYS A 373 8.90 1.44 -46.57
N THR A 374 8.15 2.23 -47.32
CA THR A 374 7.13 1.74 -48.25
C THR A 374 7.78 1.12 -49.50
N PRO A 375 7.06 0.23 -50.22
CA PRO A 375 7.65 -0.43 -51.36
C PRO A 375 7.85 0.57 -52.48
N GLU A 376 8.77 0.28 -53.39
CA GLU A 376 8.90 1.08 -54.59
C GLU A 376 7.61 1.02 -55.41
N LYS A 377 7.24 2.15 -56.00
CA LYS A 377 6.14 2.15 -56.95
C LYS A 377 6.51 1.21 -58.08
N ARG A 378 5.80 0.10 -58.22
CA ARG A 378 6.01 -0.80 -59.36
C ARG A 378 5.74 -0.01 -60.63
N ASN A 379 6.79 0.24 -61.40
CA ASN A 379 6.63 0.73 -62.75
C ASN A 379 5.82 -0.29 -63.54
N LYS A 380 4.89 0.18 -64.36
CA LYS A 380 4.22 -0.68 -65.33
C LYS A 380 5.33 -1.35 -66.15
N PRO A 381 5.35 -2.69 -66.30
CA PRO A 381 6.34 -3.34 -67.14
C PRO A 381 6.30 -2.70 -68.53
N ASP A 382 7.48 -2.41 -69.08
CA ASP A 382 7.60 -1.87 -70.43
C ASP A 382 6.86 -2.82 -71.38
N SER A 383 5.77 -2.32 -71.98
CA SER A 383 4.94 -3.08 -72.90
C SER A 383 5.73 -3.53 -74.13
N THR A 384 6.89 -2.93 -74.36
CA THR A 384 7.80 -3.23 -75.47
C THR A 384 8.69 -4.45 -75.21
N SER A 385 9.01 -4.77 -73.96
CA SER A 385 9.90 -5.89 -73.60
C SER A 385 9.18 -7.12 -73.05
N CYS A 386 7.89 -7.01 -72.73
CA CYS A 386 7.11 -8.10 -72.13
C CYS A 386 5.59 -7.92 -72.35
N PRO A 387 5.06 -8.18 -73.57
CA PRO A 387 3.66 -7.91 -73.93
C PRO A 387 2.62 -8.67 -73.08
N SER A 388 3.03 -9.78 -72.46
CA SER A 388 2.19 -10.66 -71.64
C SER A 388 2.42 -10.51 -70.13
N CYS A 389 3.21 -9.53 -69.69
CA CYS A 389 3.73 -9.43 -68.32
C CYS A 389 3.10 -8.29 -67.51
N GLY A 390 2.23 -7.49 -68.14
CA GLY A 390 1.19 -6.81 -67.40
C GLY A 390 0.21 -7.84 -66.85
N CYS A 391 -0.43 -7.55 -65.71
CA CYS A 391 -1.73 -8.17 -65.42
C CYS A 391 -2.66 -7.75 -66.56
N GLY A 392 -2.68 -8.55 -67.63
CA GLY A 392 -3.43 -8.24 -68.83
C GLY A 392 -4.90 -8.09 -68.47
N THR A 393 -5.52 -7.04 -68.97
CA THR A 393 -6.89 -7.20 -69.44
C THR A 393 -6.89 -8.45 -70.32
N PRO A 394 -7.70 -9.48 -70.02
CA PRO A 394 -7.68 -10.73 -70.77
C PRO A 394 -7.87 -10.39 -72.25
N ASN A 395 -6.83 -10.62 -73.05
CA ASN A 395 -6.87 -10.47 -74.50
C ASN A 395 -7.61 -11.66 -75.12
N GLY A 396 -8.89 -11.75 -74.78
CA GLY A 396 -9.89 -12.50 -75.49
C GLY A 396 -11.15 -11.65 -75.45
N THR A 397 -11.64 -11.23 -76.61
CA THR A 397 -13.05 -10.83 -76.72
C THR A 397 -13.83 -12.05 -76.26
N GLY A 398 -14.35 -12.04 -75.02
CA GLY A 398 -14.93 -13.21 -74.36
C GLY A 398 -16.23 -13.71 -74.98
N ASN A 399 -16.37 -13.65 -76.30
CA ASN A 399 -17.49 -14.22 -77.02
C ASN A 399 -17.30 -15.73 -77.05
N ILE A 400 -18.25 -16.43 -76.42
CA ILE A 400 -18.32 -17.88 -76.48
C ILE A 400 -18.96 -18.22 -77.83
N GLU A 401 -18.17 -18.73 -78.78
CA GLU A 401 -18.67 -19.07 -80.12
C GLU A 401 -19.48 -20.38 -80.13
N ASN A 402 -19.11 -21.34 -79.27
CA ASN A 402 -19.81 -22.60 -79.12
C ASN A 402 -20.82 -22.54 -77.96
N LEU A 403 -22.12 -22.53 -78.27
CA LEU A 403 -23.20 -22.54 -77.28
C LEU A 403 -23.88 -23.91 -77.13
N THR A 404 -23.30 -24.97 -77.71
CA THR A 404 -23.86 -26.32 -77.62
C THR A 404 -23.63 -26.88 -76.22
N VAL A 405 -24.70 -26.99 -75.44
CA VAL A 405 -24.66 -27.43 -74.03
C VAL A 405 -24.24 -28.89 -73.92
N LYS A 406 -23.25 -29.16 -73.07
CA LYS A 406 -22.80 -30.50 -72.72
C LYS A 406 -23.77 -31.15 -71.72
N LYS A 407 -24.33 -32.30 -72.08
CA LYS A 407 -25.40 -33.00 -71.33
C LYS A 407 -24.92 -34.19 -70.50
N ASP A 408 -23.61 -34.40 -70.41
CA ASP A 408 -23.01 -35.57 -69.77
C ASP A 408 -21.87 -35.19 -68.80
N LEU A 409 -21.97 -34.05 -68.11
CA LEU A 409 -20.99 -33.64 -67.09
C LEU A 409 -20.86 -34.69 -65.96
N LYS A 410 -19.61 -34.98 -65.56
CA LYS A 410 -19.30 -35.96 -64.52
C LYS A 410 -18.36 -35.38 -63.45
N PRO A 411 -18.39 -35.92 -62.22
CA PRO A 411 -17.36 -35.63 -61.23
C PRO A 411 -15.96 -35.89 -61.80
N GLY A 412 -15.05 -34.94 -61.61
CA GLY A 412 -13.69 -34.93 -62.17
C GLY A 412 -13.53 -34.07 -63.42
N ASP A 413 -14.62 -33.70 -64.11
CA ASP A 413 -14.55 -32.79 -65.26
C ASP A 413 -13.95 -31.43 -64.82
N THR A 414 -13.05 -30.90 -65.65
CA THR A 414 -12.46 -29.57 -65.44
C THR A 414 -13.09 -28.59 -66.41
N LEU A 415 -13.80 -27.62 -65.87
CA LEU A 415 -14.41 -26.53 -66.62
C LEU A 415 -13.56 -25.27 -66.52
N ILE A 416 -13.74 -24.37 -67.48
CA ILE A 416 -13.06 -23.07 -67.52
C ILE A 416 -14.04 -21.91 -67.64
N ASN A 417 -13.67 -20.75 -67.10
CA ASN A 417 -14.44 -19.53 -67.38
C ASN A 417 -14.32 -19.15 -68.87
N ARG A 418 -15.17 -18.21 -69.30
CA ARG A 418 -15.16 -17.66 -70.68
C ARG A 418 -13.81 -17.11 -71.17
N PHE A 419 -12.85 -16.91 -70.27
CA PHE A 419 -11.53 -16.37 -70.58
C PHE A 419 -10.41 -17.41 -70.51
N GLY A 420 -10.73 -18.68 -70.17
CA GLY A 420 -9.74 -19.75 -69.98
C GLY A 420 -8.77 -19.55 -68.82
N THR A 421 -9.01 -18.55 -67.97
CA THR A 421 -8.07 -18.11 -66.91
C THR A 421 -8.26 -18.85 -65.59
N THR A 422 -9.46 -19.38 -65.36
CA THR A 422 -9.80 -20.07 -64.10
C THR A 422 -10.32 -21.45 -64.39
N ARG A 423 -9.81 -22.45 -63.65
CA ARG A 423 -10.23 -23.86 -63.74
C ARG A 423 -11.13 -24.23 -62.55
N TYR A 424 -12.21 -24.93 -62.85
CA TYR A 424 -13.22 -25.40 -61.91
C TYR A 424 -13.28 -26.92 -62.02
N ILE A 425 -12.86 -27.65 -60.98
CA ILE A 425 -12.86 -29.12 -61.01
C ILE A 425 -14.11 -29.62 -60.30
N LEU A 426 -15.04 -30.24 -61.04
CA LEU A 426 -16.29 -30.71 -60.49
C LEU A 426 -16.02 -31.86 -59.50
N LYS A 427 -16.54 -31.75 -58.29
CA LYS A 427 -16.42 -32.74 -57.21
C LYS A 427 -17.68 -33.61 -57.12
N SER A 428 -18.85 -33.00 -57.27
CA SER A 428 -20.13 -33.69 -57.42
C SER A 428 -20.95 -32.99 -58.49
N VAL A 429 -21.77 -33.78 -59.21
CA VAL A 429 -22.60 -33.29 -60.30
C VAL A 429 -23.98 -33.93 -60.18
N GLU A 430 -25.00 -33.12 -59.94
CA GLU A 430 -26.40 -33.54 -59.88
C GLU A 430 -27.19 -32.82 -60.99
N PRO A 431 -27.86 -33.55 -61.90
CA PRO A 431 -28.66 -32.93 -62.95
C PRO A 431 -29.94 -32.32 -62.36
N THR A 432 -30.22 -31.06 -62.71
CA THR A 432 -31.43 -30.33 -62.30
C THR A 432 -32.35 -30.00 -63.47
N GLY A 433 -31.85 -30.08 -64.70
CA GLY A 433 -32.61 -29.85 -65.94
C GLY A 433 -31.86 -30.34 -67.17
N ASP A 434 -32.37 -30.04 -68.37
CA ASP A 434 -31.74 -30.46 -69.63
C ASP A 434 -30.42 -29.69 -69.86
N GLY A 435 -29.28 -30.30 -69.49
CA GLY A 435 -27.95 -29.69 -69.58
C GLY A 435 -27.62 -28.68 -68.47
N VAL A 436 -28.36 -28.72 -67.36
CA VAL A 436 -28.14 -27.85 -66.18
C VAL A 436 -27.89 -28.70 -64.94
N TYR A 437 -26.92 -28.30 -64.13
CA TYR A 437 -26.41 -29.07 -63.00
C TYR A 437 -26.23 -28.22 -61.74
N LYS A 438 -26.24 -28.89 -60.60
CA LYS A 438 -25.79 -28.36 -59.31
C LYS A 438 -24.80 -29.32 -58.66
N GLY A 439 -24.06 -28.86 -57.65
CA GLY A 439 -23.13 -29.71 -56.91
C GLY A 439 -22.03 -28.93 -56.23
N GLN A 440 -20.87 -29.57 -56.06
CA GLN A 440 -19.68 -28.98 -55.48
C GLN A 440 -18.53 -28.98 -56.48
N PHE A 441 -17.67 -27.97 -56.45
CA PHE A 441 -16.42 -27.94 -57.20
C PHE A 441 -15.25 -27.48 -56.33
N TYR A 442 -14.02 -27.79 -56.77
CA TYR A 442 -12.81 -27.23 -56.20
C TYR A 442 -12.37 -26.00 -56.98
N PHE A 443 -12.38 -24.84 -56.32
CA PHE A 443 -11.75 -23.62 -56.84
C PHE A 443 -10.25 -23.69 -56.59
N TRP A 444 -9.45 -23.67 -57.65
CA TRP A 444 -7.99 -23.68 -57.53
C TRP A 444 -7.42 -22.26 -57.59
N ALA A 445 -7.01 -21.73 -56.44
CA ALA A 445 -6.34 -20.43 -56.37
C ALA A 445 -4.83 -20.61 -56.54
N GLU A 446 -4.36 -20.54 -57.79
CA GLU A 446 -2.96 -20.81 -58.17
C GLU A 446 -1.93 -20.00 -57.39
N ILE A 447 -2.22 -18.73 -57.10
CA ILE A 447 -1.30 -17.80 -56.41
C ILE A 447 -1.03 -18.23 -54.96
N TRP A 448 -2.01 -18.86 -54.29
CA TRP A 448 -1.89 -19.31 -52.91
C TRP A 448 -1.70 -20.83 -52.79
N LYS A 449 -1.70 -21.57 -53.90
CA LYS A 449 -1.68 -23.05 -53.95
C LYS A 449 -2.75 -23.70 -53.06
N LEU A 450 -3.92 -23.08 -52.97
CA LEU A 450 -5.04 -23.53 -52.13
C LEU A 450 -6.24 -23.98 -52.99
N LYS A 451 -6.94 -25.03 -52.53
CA LYS A 451 -8.23 -25.47 -53.09
C LYS A 451 -9.33 -25.11 -52.10
N PHE A 452 -10.32 -24.34 -52.56
CA PHE A 452 -11.54 -24.08 -51.80
C PHE A 452 -12.67 -24.97 -52.33
N ILE A 453 -13.55 -25.42 -51.45
CA ILE A 453 -14.78 -26.12 -51.84
C ILE A 453 -15.87 -25.07 -51.96
N CYS A 454 -16.52 -25.02 -53.12
CA CYS A 454 -17.66 -24.16 -53.40
C CYS A 454 -18.86 -25.01 -53.79
N GLU A 455 -20.05 -24.54 -53.40
CA GLU A 455 -21.32 -25.07 -53.88
C GLU A 455 -21.79 -24.25 -55.07
N TYR A 456 -22.31 -24.93 -56.09
CA TYR A 456 -22.77 -24.30 -57.32
C TYR A 456 -24.18 -24.77 -57.70
N TRP A 457 -24.92 -23.90 -58.37
CA TRP A 457 -26.22 -24.18 -58.98
C TRP A 457 -26.35 -23.48 -60.32
N GLU A 458 -27.34 -23.91 -61.10
CA GLU A 458 -27.60 -23.40 -62.46
C GLU A 458 -26.39 -23.49 -63.42
N LEU A 459 -25.48 -24.45 -63.17
CA LEU A 459 -24.32 -24.65 -64.02
C LEU A 459 -24.73 -25.23 -65.37
N SER A 460 -24.38 -24.54 -66.44
CA SER A 460 -24.36 -25.06 -67.79
C SER A 460 -22.99 -24.79 -68.43
N ALA A 461 -22.47 -25.76 -69.15
CA ALA A 461 -21.21 -25.66 -69.87
C ALA A 461 -21.36 -26.16 -71.29
N ASN A 462 -20.58 -25.63 -72.22
CA ASN A 462 -20.57 -26.12 -73.59
C ASN A 462 -19.73 -27.41 -73.72
N THR A 463 -19.76 -28.03 -74.89
CA THR A 463 -18.97 -29.25 -75.19
C THR A 463 -17.45 -29.06 -75.09
N ASP A 464 -16.97 -27.82 -75.11
CA ASP A 464 -15.55 -27.48 -74.97
C ASP A 464 -15.13 -27.30 -73.50
N GLY A 465 -16.08 -27.49 -72.55
CA GLY A 465 -15.84 -27.32 -71.12
C GLY A 465 -15.80 -25.86 -70.66
N VAL A 466 -16.30 -24.93 -71.47
CA VAL A 466 -16.45 -23.51 -71.10
C VAL A 466 -17.79 -23.31 -70.40
N ILE A 467 -17.77 -22.66 -69.24
CA ILE A 467 -18.97 -22.33 -68.47
C ILE A 467 -19.77 -21.26 -69.22
N LEU A 468 -21.03 -21.58 -69.51
CA LEU A 468 -22.02 -20.69 -70.13
C LEU A 468 -22.77 -19.89 -69.07
N ASN A 469 -23.21 -20.56 -68.01
CA ASN A 469 -23.84 -19.97 -66.83
C ASN A 469 -23.45 -20.77 -65.58
N MET A 470 -23.27 -20.10 -64.45
CA MET A 470 -23.02 -20.73 -63.14
C MET A 470 -23.12 -19.69 -62.03
N ASP A 471 -23.93 -20.00 -61.02
CA ASP A 471 -23.90 -19.33 -59.73
C ASP A 471 -23.20 -20.24 -58.71
N PHE A 472 -22.46 -19.64 -57.78
CA PHE A 472 -21.78 -20.39 -56.73
C PHE A 472 -21.49 -19.55 -55.49
N GLU A 473 -21.35 -20.23 -54.36
CA GLU A 473 -20.91 -19.64 -53.10
C GLU A 473 -19.84 -20.50 -52.40
N SER A 474 -19.08 -19.85 -51.51
CA SER A 474 -18.12 -20.54 -50.63
C SER A 474 -18.88 -21.33 -49.56
N VAL A 475 -18.44 -22.55 -49.27
CA VAL A 475 -19.01 -23.39 -48.18
C VAL A 475 -18.46 -23.00 -46.79
N TYR A 476 -17.70 -21.91 -46.70
CA TYR A 476 -17.09 -21.38 -45.48
C TYR A 476 -17.34 -19.89 -45.32
#